data_AF-A0A1F6IVP6-F1
#
_entry.id   AF-A0A1F6IVP6-F1
#
_cell.length_a   1.000
_cell.length_b   1.000
_cell.length_c   1.000
_cell.angle_alpha   90.00
_cell.angle_beta   90.00
_cell.angle_gamma   90.00
#
_symmetry.space_group_name_H-M   'P 1'
#
loop_
_entity.id
_entity.type
_entity.pdbx_description
1 polymer ?
#
loop_
_entity_poly.entity_id
_entity_poly.type
_entity_poly.pdbx_seq_one_letter_code
_entity_poly.pdbx_strand_id
1 'polypeptide(L)' 'MIFFGFKKNSKKQNKARDPICGMSVVLDNAKYSTVWRGKKYAFCSPGCKEEFDKNPAQYA' A
#
# COMPACT_ATOMS: atom_id res chain seq x y z
N MET A 1 -1.35 28.19 33.17
CA MET A 1 -2.29 27.18 32.59
C MET A 1 -2.43 27.53 31.11
N ILE A 2 -2.25 26.70 30.08
CA ILE A 2 -2.12 25.25 29.88
C ILE A 2 -1.48 25.07 28.49
N PHE A 3 -0.45 24.22 28.38
CA PHE A 3 0.20 23.87 27.12
C PHE A 3 -0.71 22.96 26.30
N PHE A 4 -1.36 23.46 25.24
CA PHE A 4 -1.97 22.62 24.21
C PHE A 4 -1.11 22.67 22.94
N GLY A 5 -0.01 21.92 22.97
CA GLY A 5 0.78 21.61 21.78
C GLY A 5 -0.06 20.80 20.81
N PHE A 6 -0.42 21.41 19.68
CA PHE A 6 -1.00 20.74 18.53
C PHE A 6 0.06 19.80 17.93
N LYS A 7 0.16 18.58 18.48
CA LYS A 7 1.00 17.51 17.93
C LYS A 7 0.42 17.10 16.59
N LYS A 8 0.84 17.75 15.49
CA LYS A 8 0.55 17.30 14.13
C LYS A 8 1.13 15.89 13.97
N ASN A 9 0.27 14.91 14.13
CA ASN A 9 0.58 13.50 13.93
C ASN A 9 0.70 13.27 12.42
N SER A 10 1.90 13.56 11.90
CA SER A 10 2.22 13.48 10.48
C SER A 10 2.35 11.99 10.11
N LYS A 11 1.22 11.32 9.85
CA LYS A 11 1.23 9.97 9.28
C LYS A 11 1.94 10.03 7.93
N LYS A 12 3.18 9.54 7.87
CA LYS A 12 3.91 9.34 6.62
C LYS A 12 3.21 8.20 5.87
N GLN A 13 2.30 8.55 4.97
CA GLN A 13 1.55 7.59 4.17
C GLN A 13 2.52 6.91 3.19
N ASN A 14 2.96 5.68 3.50
CA ASN A 14 3.74 4.89 2.55
C ASN A 14 2.82 4.54 1.38
N LYS A 15 3.09 5.08 0.20
CA LYS A 15 2.34 4.77 -1.02
C LYS A 15 3.17 3.81 -1.87
N ALA A 16 2.56 2.73 -2.32
CA ALA A 16 3.12 1.84 -3.33
C ALA A 16 2.36 2.02 -4.63
N ARG A 17 3.03 1.78 -5.75
CA ARG A 17 2.38 1.70 -7.04
C ARG A 17 1.84 0.29 -7.22
N ASP A 18 0.57 0.17 -7.54
CA ASP A 18 -0.04 -1.09 -7.93
C ASP A 18 0.64 -1.57 -9.22
N PRO A 19 1.27 -2.74 -9.24
CA PRO A 19 2.01 -3.22 -10.41
C PRO A 19 1.10 -3.72 -11.55
N ILE A 20 -0.20 -3.89 -11.30
CA ILE A 20 -1.17 -4.33 -12.30
C ILE A 20 -1.74 -3.14 -13.06
N CYS A 21 -2.28 -2.15 -12.34
CA CYS A 21 -2.95 -1.00 -12.95
C CYS A 21 -2.10 0.29 -12.96
N GLY A 22 -0.99 0.33 -12.24
CA GLY A 22 -0.11 1.49 -12.16
C GLY A 22 -0.61 2.62 -11.25
N MET A 23 -1.73 2.43 -10.54
CA MET A 23 -2.28 3.42 -9.61
C MET A 23 -1.47 3.52 -8.31
N SER A 24 -1.48 4.69 -7.68
CA SER A 24 -0.85 4.89 -6.37
C SER A 24 -1.80 4.46 -5.25
N VAL A 25 -1.40 3.45 -4.49
CA VAL A 25 -2.16 2.88 -3.38
C VAL A 25 -1.42 3.13 -2.07
N VAL A 26 -2.14 3.60 -1.06
CA VAL A 26 -1.57 3.86 0.25
C VAL A 26 -1.43 2.54 1.01
N LEU A 27 -0.20 2.05 1.23
CA LEU A 27 0.09 0.80 1.96
C LEU A 27 -0.54 0.78 3.36
N ASP A 28 -0.58 1.93 4.04
CA ASP A 28 -1.16 2.07 5.40
C ASP A 28 -2.68 1.88 5.42
N ASN A 29 -3.35 2.14 4.29
CA ASN A 29 -4.81 2.01 4.11
C ASN A 29 -5.19 0.94 3.08
N ALA A 30 -4.21 0.19 2.57
CA ALA A 30 -4.42 -0.79 1.53
C ALA A 30 -5.18 -1.98 2.12
N LYS A 31 -6.49 -2.06 1.84
CA LYS A 31 -7.31 -3.23 2.17
C LYS A 31 -6.76 -4.51 1.53
N TYR A 32 -6.13 -4.37 0.37
CA TYR A 32 -5.52 -5.45 -0.39
C TYR A 32 -4.02 -5.22 -0.45
N SER A 33 -3.26 -5.99 0.32
CA SER A 33 -1.80 -6.02 0.23
C SER A 33 -1.29 -7.46 0.35
N THR A 34 -0.12 -7.71 -0.21
CA THR A 34 0.58 -8.99 -0.09
C THR A 34 2.06 -8.75 0.15
N VAL A 35 2.74 -9.72 0.73
CA VAL A 35 4.19 -9.68 0.91
C VAL A 35 4.79 -10.73 0.00
N TRP A 36 5.60 -10.29 -0.97
CA TRP A 36 6.26 -11.16 -1.94
C TRP A 36 7.76 -10.89 -1.93
N ARG A 37 8.57 -11.93 -1.75
CA ARG A 37 10.05 -11.86 -1.66
C ARG A 37 10.56 -10.79 -0.67
N GLY A 38 9.84 -10.61 0.45
CA GLY A 38 10.16 -9.60 1.47
C GLY A 38 9.77 -8.16 1.12
N LYS A 39 9.13 -7.93 -0.03
CA LYS A 39 8.56 -6.63 -0.42
C LYS A 39 7.03 -6.63 -0.22
N LYS A 40 6.50 -5.53 0.28
CA LYS A 40 5.05 -5.35 0.48
C LYS A 40 4.46 -4.66 -0.75
N TYR A 41 3.51 -5.31 -1.40
CA TYR A 41 2.75 -4.78 -2.53
C TYR A 41 1.34 -4.44 -2.07
N ALA A 42 0.80 -3.33 -2.56
CA ALA A 42 -0.57 -2.90 -2.31
C ALA A 42 -1.34 -2.83 -3.63
N PHE A 43 -2.61 -3.19 -3.56
CA PHE A 43 -3.49 -3.27 -4.71
C PHE A 43 -4.70 -2.36 -4.53
N CYS A 44 -5.11 -1.72 -5.61
CA CYS A 44 -6.26 -0.82 -5.61
C CYS A 44 -7.57 -1.61 -5.46
N SER A 45 -7.59 -2.84 -6.00
CA SER A 45 -8.78 -3.68 -6.12
C SER A 45 -8.44 -5.14 -5.82
N PRO A 46 -9.44 -5.96 -5.42
CA PRO A 46 -9.22 -7.40 -5.23
C PRO A 46 -8.77 -8.09 -6.52
N GLY A 47 -9.28 -7.67 -7.69
CA GLY A 47 -8.85 -8.21 -8.98
C GLY A 47 -7.35 -7.99 -9.27
N CYS A 48 -6.79 -6.84 -8.90
CA CYS A 48 -5.35 -6.59 -9.02
C CYS A 48 -4.54 -7.49 -8.09
N LYS A 49 -5.05 -7.77 -6.87
CA LYS A 49 -4.41 -8.73 -5.97
C LYS A 49 -4.43 -10.15 -6.57
N GLU A 50 -5.55 -10.60 -7.11
CA GLU A 50 -5.68 -11.91 -7.73
C GLU A 50 -4.80 -12.06 -8.98
N GLU A 51 -4.74 -11.04 -9.84
CA GLU A 51 -3.84 -11.02 -11.00
C GLU A 51 -2.37 -11.13 -10.58
N PHE A 52 -2.00 -10.39 -9.52
CA PHE A 52 -0.67 -10.49 -8.93
C PHE A 52 -0.43 -11.87 -8.32
N ASP A 53 -1.40 -12.49 -7.65
CA ASP A 53 -1.26 -13.81 -7.04
C ASP A 53 -1.10 -14.93 -8.10
N LYS A 54 -1.74 -14.78 -9.26
CA LYS A 54 -1.58 -15.68 -10.40
C LYS A 54 -0.16 -15.65 -10.99
N ASN A 55 0.44 -14.45 -11.11
CA ASN A 55 1.77 -14.29 -11.70
C ASN A 55 2.64 -13.25 -10.95
N PRO A 56 2.98 -13.50 -9.68
CA PRO A 56 3.67 -12.50 -8.87
C PRO A 56 5.10 -12.27 -9.38
N ALA A 57 5.71 -13.25 -10.05
CA ALA A 57 7.03 -13.10 -10.67
C ALA A 57 7.06 -12.11 -11.84
N GLN A 58 5.94 -11.92 -12.55
CA GLN A 58 5.85 -10.99 -13.69
C GLN A 58 5.64 -9.54 -13.23
N TYR A 59 5.05 -9.34 -12.06
CA TYR A 59 4.62 -8.04 -11.55
C TYR A 59 5.44 -7.53 -10.34
N ALA A 60 6.42 -8.31 -9.84
CA ALA A 60 7.22 -7.98 -8.66
C ALA A 60 8.44 -7.09 -8.92
#